data_AF-A0A3M7DLJ4-F1
#
_entry.id   AF-A0A3M7DLJ4-F1
#
_cell.length_a   1.000
_cell.length_b   1.000
_cell.length_c   1.000
_cell.angle_alpha   90.00
_cell.angle_beta   90.00
_cell.angle_gamma   90.00
#
_symmetry.space_group_name_H-M   'P 1'
#
loop_
_entity.id
_entity.type
_entity.pdbx_description
1 polymer ?
#
loop_
_entity_poly.entity_id
_entity_poly.type
_entity_poly.pdbx_seq_one_letter_code
_entity_poly.pdbx_strand_id
1 'polypeptide(L)'
;MDFASCAMNHTFTATIMCRQEQKAMNTCMMKYANQAEMDAARAEWFATIDQRKQQREEKEEKRKKDEVFWRQWWDKDLSKKPGEAGEGK
;
A
#
# COMPACT_ATOMS: atom_id res chain seq x y z
N MET A 1 -9.48 22.45 18.03
CA MET A 1 -9.44 21.19 17.26
C MET A 1 -10.40 20.21 17.92
N ASP A 2 -11.68 20.30 17.56
CA ASP A 2 -12.74 19.57 18.28
C ASP A 2 -12.88 18.11 17.79
N PHE A 3 -12.71 17.89 16.49
CA PHE A 3 -12.74 16.55 15.89
C PHE A 3 -11.71 15.59 16.51
N ALA A 4 -10.49 16.06 16.77
CA ALA A 4 -9.44 15.23 17.36
C ALA A 4 -9.81 14.77 18.78
N SER A 5 -10.40 15.66 19.60
CA SER A 5 -10.88 15.32 20.94
C SER A 5 -12.00 14.28 20.89
N CYS A 6 -12.96 14.46 19.98
CA CYS A 6 -14.05 13.50 19.79
C CYS A 6 -13.55 12.13 19.28
N ALA A 7 -12.63 12.12 18.32
CA ALA A 7 -12.13 10.88 17.70
C ALA A 7 -11.28 10.02 18.66
N MET A 8 -10.63 10.63 19.67
CA MET A 8 -9.86 9.90 20.68
C MET A 8 -10.71 8.87 21.46
N ASN A 9 -12.00 9.14 21.65
CA ASN A 9 -12.91 8.26 22.41
C ASN A 9 -13.74 7.32 21.52
N HIS A 10 -13.60 7.41 20.19
CA HIS A 10 -14.43 6.69 19.23
C HIS A 10 -13.59 6.04 18.13
N THR A 11 -12.90 4.95 18.44
CA THR A 11 -11.99 4.27 17.49
C THR A 11 -12.67 3.70 16.24
N PHE A 12 -13.87 3.12 16.39
CA PHE A 12 -14.62 2.52 15.26
C PHE A 12 -15.80 3.37 14.80
N THR A 13 -16.34 4.23 15.66
CA THR A 13 -17.58 4.96 15.42
C THR A 13 -17.39 6.47 15.22
N ALA A 14 -16.14 6.96 15.17
CA ALA A 14 -15.83 8.39 15.01
C ALA A 14 -16.52 9.05 13.81
N THR A 15 -16.69 8.32 12.70
CA THR A 15 -17.36 8.85 11.50
C THR A 15 -18.84 9.17 11.72
N ILE A 16 -19.49 8.50 12.67
CA ILE A 16 -20.89 8.74 13.04
C ILE A 16 -20.96 9.73 14.20
N MET A 17 -20.25 9.44 15.29
CA MET A 17 -20.34 10.22 16.54
C MET A 17 -19.70 11.60 16.41
N CYS A 18 -18.60 11.72 15.65
CA CYS A 18 -17.88 12.99 15.46
C CYS A 18 -18.22 13.68 14.13
N ARG A 19 -19.35 13.35 13.52
CA ARG A 19 -19.72 13.82 12.17
C ARG A 19 -19.85 15.34 12.09
N GLN A 20 -20.35 16.00 13.13
CA GLN A 20 -20.50 17.46 13.17
C GLN A 20 -19.12 18.13 13.17
N GLU A 21 -18.23 17.69 14.06
CA GLU A 21 -16.87 18.23 14.14
C GLU A 21 -16.04 17.92 12.89
N GLN A 22 -16.23 16.74 12.30
CA GLN A 22 -15.62 16.39 11.03
C GLN A 22 -16.04 17.37 9.92
N LYS A 23 -17.33 17.71 9.84
CA LYS A 23 -17.82 18.69 8.86
C LYS A 23 -17.27 20.08 9.10
N ALA A 24 -17.21 20.54 10.35
CA ALA A 24 -16.65 21.84 10.71
C ALA A 24 -15.17 21.93 10.31
N MET A 25 -14.39 20.89 10.64
CA MET A 25 -12.99 20.76 10.25
C MET A 25 -12.83 20.78 8.72
N ASN A 26 -13.61 19.96 7.99
CA ASN A 26 -13.55 19.88 6.53
C ASN A 26 -13.92 21.21 5.87
N THR A 27 -14.92 21.93 6.40
CA THR A 27 -15.32 23.24 5.89
C THR A 27 -14.20 24.26 6.03
N CYS A 28 -13.52 24.27 7.18
CA CYS A 28 -12.34 25.11 7.40
C CYS A 28 -11.22 24.76 6.41
N MET A 29 -10.89 23.48 6.24
CA MET A 29 -9.86 23.04 5.28
C MET A 29 -10.20 23.45 3.85
N MET A 30 -11.45 23.27 3.42
CA MET A 30 -11.89 23.67 2.08
C MET A 30 -11.83 25.18 1.85
N LYS A 31 -12.02 26.01 2.89
CA LYS A 31 -11.90 27.48 2.77
C LYS A 31 -10.49 27.93 2.44
N TYR A 32 -9.48 27.21 2.93
CA TYR A 32 -8.06 27.51 2.67
C TYR A 32 -7.46 26.67 1.55
N ALA A 33 -8.23 25.74 0.97
CA ALA A 33 -7.83 25.01 -0.21
C ALA A 33 -7.79 25.99 -1.40
N ASN A 34 -6.60 26.38 -1.82
CA ASN A 34 -6.41 27.27 -2.97
C ASN A 34 -6.37 26.45 -4.27
N GLN A 35 -7.06 26.93 -5.30
CA GLN A 35 -7.10 26.29 -6.62
C GLN A 35 -5.71 26.17 -7.25
N ALA A 36 -4.86 27.19 -7.07
CA ALA A 36 -3.50 27.18 -7.59
C ALA A 36 -2.65 26.04 -6.99
N GLU A 37 -2.81 25.77 -5.69
CA GLU A 37 -2.12 24.67 -5.00
C GLU A 37 -2.65 23.30 -5.47
N MET A 38 -3.96 23.19 -5.72
CA MET A 38 -4.57 21.98 -6.26
C MET A 38 -4.07 21.65 -7.67
N ASP A 39 -3.88 22.67 -8.51
CA ASP A 39 -3.35 22.49 -9.86
C ASP A 39 -1.85 22.21 -9.88
N ALA A 40 -1.08 22.81 -8.95
CA ALA A 40 0.33 22.47 -8.73
C ALA A 40 0.50 21.00 -8.30
N ALA A 41 -0.29 20.54 -7.32
CA ALA A 41 -0.29 19.15 -6.88
C ALA A 41 -0.69 18.18 -8.02
N ARG A 42 -1.62 18.60 -8.88
CA ARG A 42 -2.00 17.83 -10.07
C ARG A 42 -0.87 17.79 -11.10
N ALA A 43 -0.16 18.89 -11.33
CA ALA A 43 1.00 18.93 -12.23
C ALA A 43 2.14 18.02 -11.73
N GLU A 44 2.43 18.02 -10.43
CA GLU A 44 3.39 17.11 -9.82
C GLU A 44 2.96 15.63 -9.96
N TRP A 45 1.66 15.36 -9.81
CA TRP A 45 1.13 14.02 -10.01
C TRP A 45 1.32 13.55 -11.45
N PHE A 46 1.02 14.39 -12.44
CA PHE A 46 1.25 14.08 -13.85
C PHE A 46 2.74 13.91 -14.16
N ALA A 47 3.62 14.76 -13.62
CA ALA A 47 5.06 14.66 -13.83
C ALA A 47 5.65 13.32 -13.34
N THR A 48 5.05 12.74 -12.30
CA THR A 48 5.54 11.50 -11.66
C THR A 48 4.80 10.25 -12.10
N ILE A 49 3.78 10.36 -12.96
CA ILE A 49 2.92 9.22 -13.31
C ILE A 49 3.67 8.12 -14.08
N ASP A 50 4.51 8.52 -15.03
CA ASP A 50 5.26 7.59 -15.87
C ASP A 50 6.35 6.88 -15.08
N GLN A 51 7.03 7.60 -14.18
CA GLN A 51 7.99 7.01 -13.26
C GLN A 51 7.33 5.96 -12.35
N ARG A 52 6.14 6.27 -11.81
CA ARG A 52 5.37 5.29 -11.02
C ARG A 52 4.91 4.09 -11.84
N LYS A 53 4.66 4.27 -13.14
CA LYS A 53 4.32 3.16 -14.04
C LYS A 53 5.52 2.23 -14.25
N GLN A 54 6.68 2.79 -14.59
CA GLN A 54 7.92 2.04 -14.74
C GLN A 54 8.28 1.26 -13.47
N GLN A 55 8.17 1.90 -12.29
CA GLN A 55 8.41 1.23 -11.01
C GLN A 55 7.43 0.08 -10.72
N ARG A 56 6.19 0.13 -11.23
CA ARG A 56 5.24 -0.99 -11.10
C ARG A 56 5.65 -2.15 -12.01
N GLU A 57 6.01 -1.85 -13.26
CA GLU A 57 6.46 -2.85 -14.23
C GLU A 57 7.73 -3.57 -13.74
N GLU A 58 8.72 -2.83 -13.25
CA GLU A 58 9.94 -3.41 -12.66
C GLU A 58 9.65 -4.30 -11.43
N LYS A 59 8.73 -3.89 -10.56
CA LYS A 59 8.30 -4.69 -9.40
C LYS A 59 7.58 -5.96 -9.82
N GLU A 60 6.77 -5.91 -10.88
CA GLU A 60 6.10 -7.10 -11.42
C GLU A 60 7.09 -8.06 -12.06
N GLU A 61 8.07 -7.56 -12.81
CA GLU A 61 9.15 -8.39 -13.33
C GLU A 61 9.97 -9.04 -12.22
N LYS A 62 10.28 -8.28 -11.16
CA LYS A 62 10.95 -8.82 -9.98
C LYS A 62 10.10 -9.89 -9.30
N ARG A 63 8.79 -9.66 -9.12
CA ARG A 63 7.88 -10.65 -8.54
C ARG A 63 7.87 -11.95 -9.35
N LYS A 64 7.82 -11.88 -10.68
CA LYS A 64 7.88 -13.07 -11.55
C LYS A 64 9.21 -13.83 -11.38
N LYS A 65 10.33 -13.11 -11.30
CA LYS A 65 11.65 -13.71 -11.06
C LYS A 65 11.72 -14.36 -9.67
N ASP A 66 11.22 -13.66 -8.65
CA ASP A 66 11.16 -14.14 -7.27
C ASP A 66 10.26 -15.39 -7.17
N GLU A 67 9.09 -15.41 -7.83
CA GLU A 67 8.19 -16.57 -7.87
C GLU A 67 8.87 -17.80 -8.49
N VAL A 68 9.60 -17.63 -9.61
CA VAL A 68 10.37 -18.72 -10.23
C VAL A 68 11.50 -19.18 -9.30
N PHE A 69 12.22 -18.25 -8.68
CA PHE A 69 13.28 -18.55 -7.73
C PHE A 69 12.75 -19.33 -6.53
N TRP A 70 11.67 -18.86 -5.89
CA TRP A 70 11.03 -19.54 -4.77
C TRP A 70 10.53 -20.92 -5.19
N ARG A 71 9.88 -21.05 -6.35
CA ARG A 71 9.42 -22.36 -6.86
C ARG A 71 10.57 -23.35 -7.01
N GLN A 72 11.66 -22.93 -7.65
CA GLN A 72 12.86 -23.78 -7.80
C GLN A 72 13.53 -24.10 -6.47
N TRP A 73 13.50 -23.18 -5.50
CA TRP A 73 14.05 -23.39 -4.16
C TRP A 73 13.23 -24.42 -3.38
N TRP A 74 11.90 -24.31 -3.41
CA TRP A 74 10.98 -25.29 -2.81
C TRP A 74 11.07 -26.66 -3.50
N ASP A 75 11.21 -26.72 -4.82
CA ASP A 75 11.38 -27.97 -5.58
C ASP A 75 12.68 -28.71 -5.19
N LYS A 76 13.78 -27.98 -4.95
CA LYS A 76 15.06 -28.57 -4.53
C LYS A 76 15.00 -29.14 -3.11
N ASP A 77 14.26 -28.50 -2.21
CA ASP A 77 14.10 -28.97 -0.83
C ASP A 77 13.25 -30.26 -0.76
N LEU A 78 12.21 -30.37 -1.60
CA LEU A 78 11.40 -31.60 -1.75
C LEU A 78 12.18 -32.77 -2.40
N SER A 79 13.17 -32.47 -3.25
CA SER A 79 13.99 -33.49 -3.92
C SER A 79 14.97 -34.21 -2.98
N LYS A 80 15.26 -33.64 -1.81
CA LYS A 80 16.12 -34.25 -0.80
C LYS A 80 15.27 -34.95 0.25
N LYS A 81 14.61 -36.05 -0.13
CA LYS A 81 14.15 -37.04 0.84
C LYS A 81 15.40 -37.71 1.46
N PRO A 82 15.71 -37.56 2.75
CA PRO A 82 16.71 -38.40 3.38
C PRO A 82 16.08 -39.81 3.53
N GLY A 83 16.32 -40.71 2.56
CA GLY A 83 15.81 -42.07 2.69
C GLY A 83 15.92 -43.03 1.50
N GLU A 84 16.23 -42.59 0.27
CA GLU A 84 16.34 -43.53 -0.87
C GLU A 84 17.74 -43.51 -1.50
N ALA A 85 18.70 -44.04 -0.73
CA ALA A 85 19.94 -44.61 -1.26
C ALA A 85 20.26 -45.84 -0.40
N GLY A 86 19.48 -46.91 -0.60
CA GLY A 86 19.77 -48.25 -0.13
C GLY A 86 20.19 -49.10 -1.32
N GLU A 87 21.51 -49.18 -1.54
CA GLU A 87 22.16 -50.03 -2.53
C GLU A 87 21.83 -51.50 -2.26
N GLY A 88 21.47 -52.23 -3.32
CA GLY A 88 21.08 -53.64 -3.27
C GLY A 88 22.22 -54.56 -2.86
N LYS A 89 21.84 -55.63 -2.16
CA LYS A 89 22.59 -56.88 -2.02
C LYS A 89 21.82 -57.98 -2.76
#